data_AF-A0A6P0WWJ3-F1
#
_entry.id   AF-A0A6P0WWJ3-F1
#
_cell.length_a   1.000
_cell.length_b   1.000
_cell.length_c   1.000
_cell.angle_alpha   90.00
_cell.angle_beta   90.00
_cell.angle_gamma   90.00
#
_symmetry.space_group_name_H-M   'P 1'
#
loop_
_entity.id
_entity.type
_entity.pdbx_description
1 polymer ?
#
loop_
_entity_poly.entity_id
_entity_poly.type
_entity_poly.pdbx_seq_one_letter_code
_entity_poly.pdbx_strand_id
1 'polypeptide(L)'
;MAERYLKNKDLTEATGMHPVTISKLKNSQEMPERLERATLEKLCVALKCQPGDLMLWEPDLGTTESFSDNYQHSKEKKPHYSTIDILDELPGQRLFKTPEEADQYLQEERSKWEN
;
A
#
# COMPACT_ATOMS: atom_id res chain seq x y z
N MET A 1 -7.49 -6.76 5.13
CA MET A 1 -8.68 -6.83 4.22
C MET A 1 -8.23 -7.41 2.88
N ALA A 2 -8.90 -8.47 2.40
CA ALA A 2 -8.50 -9.36 1.29
C ALA A 2 -7.13 -10.06 1.43
N GLU A 3 -6.85 -10.67 2.59
CA GLU A 3 -5.58 -11.37 2.90
C GLU A 3 -5.46 -12.80 2.32
N ARG A 4 -6.24 -13.12 1.28
CA ARG A 4 -6.31 -14.49 0.75
C ARG A 4 -5.55 -14.59 -0.57
N TYR A 5 -4.31 -15.09 -0.49
CA TYR A 5 -3.58 -15.59 -1.65
C TYR A 5 -4.22 -16.90 -2.15
N LEU A 6 -5.39 -16.80 -2.77
CA LEU A 6 -6.04 -17.93 -3.45
C LEU A 6 -5.32 -18.23 -4.77
N LYS A 7 -5.04 -19.51 -5.02
CA LYS A 7 -4.50 -19.96 -6.30
C LYS A 7 -5.62 -19.89 -7.35
N ASN A 8 -5.24 -19.74 -8.62
CA ASN A 8 -6.22 -19.61 -9.71
C ASN A 8 -7.13 -20.83 -9.81
N LYS A 9 -6.63 -22.03 -9.46
CA LYS A 9 -7.40 -23.27 -9.40
C LYS A 9 -8.52 -23.19 -8.36
N ASP A 10 -8.19 -22.77 -7.15
CA ASP A 10 -9.14 -22.65 -6.04
C ASP A 10 -10.23 -21.60 -6.36
N LEU A 11 -9.85 -20.50 -7.00
CA LEU A 11 -10.79 -19.48 -7.49
C LEU A 11 -11.71 -20.00 -8.59
N THR A 12 -11.20 -20.84 -9.50
CA THR A 12 -11.99 -21.49 -10.56
C THR A 12 -13.07 -22.39 -9.96
N GLU A 13 -12.70 -23.21 -8.97
CA GLU A 13 -13.60 -24.11 -8.26
C GLU A 13 -14.65 -23.34 -7.44
N ALA A 14 -14.22 -22.31 -6.69
CA ALA A 14 -15.12 -21.51 -5.86
C ALA A 14 -16.13 -20.68 -6.66
N THR A 15 -15.74 -20.18 -7.84
CA THR A 15 -16.60 -19.30 -8.66
C THR A 15 -17.35 -20.04 -9.77
N GLY A 16 -16.95 -21.28 -10.08
CA GLY A 16 -17.46 -22.05 -11.22
C GLY A 16 -17.18 -21.41 -12.57
N MET A 17 -16.17 -20.53 -12.65
CA MET A 17 -15.79 -19.83 -13.88
C MET A 17 -14.69 -20.59 -14.64
N HIS A 18 -14.53 -20.28 -15.92
CA HIS A 18 -13.47 -20.88 -16.72
C HIS A 18 -12.07 -20.35 -16.27
N PRO A 19 -11.04 -21.21 -16.17
CA PRO A 19 -9.72 -20.81 -15.67
C PRO A 19 -9.04 -19.71 -16.49
N VAL A 20 -9.32 -19.65 -17.80
CA VAL A 20 -8.85 -18.56 -18.67
C VAL A 20 -9.45 -17.22 -18.27
N THR A 21 -10.74 -17.18 -17.90
CA THR A 21 -11.42 -15.96 -17.46
C THR A 21 -10.84 -15.46 -16.14
N ILE A 22 -10.62 -16.36 -15.18
CA ILE A 22 -9.97 -16.03 -13.90
C ILE A 22 -8.55 -15.50 -14.12
N SER A 23 -7.78 -16.14 -15.01
CA SER A 23 -6.41 -15.71 -15.32
C SER A 23 -6.38 -14.31 -15.93
N LYS A 24 -7.30 -13.99 -16.85
CA LYS A 24 -7.42 -12.66 -17.45
C LYS A 24 -7.78 -11.62 -16.38
N LEU A 25 -8.82 -11.86 -15.59
CA LEU A 25 -9.26 -10.92 -14.56
C LEU A 25 -8.21 -10.68 -13.47
N LYS A 26 -7.36 -11.67 -13.17
CA LYS A 26 -6.34 -11.56 -12.13
C LYS A 26 -5.02 -10.93 -12.62
N ASN A 27 -4.61 -11.22 -13.85
CA ASN A 27 -3.27 -10.86 -14.34
C ASN A 27 -3.28 -9.65 -15.30
N SER A 28 -4.43 -9.30 -15.88
CA SER A 28 -4.53 -8.11 -16.72
C SER A 28 -4.72 -6.87 -15.85
N GLN A 29 -3.91 -5.84 -16.09
CA GLN A 29 -4.13 -4.49 -15.53
C GLN A 29 -5.34 -3.79 -16.16
N GLU A 30 -5.80 -4.28 -17.31
CA GLU A 30 -6.92 -3.71 -18.04
C GLU A 30 -8.23 -4.41 -17.65
N MET A 31 -9.19 -3.62 -17.17
CA MET A 31 -10.55 -4.09 -16.90
C MET A 31 -11.29 -4.37 -18.22
N PRO A 32 -12.07 -5.47 -18.32
CA PRO A 32 -12.87 -5.71 -19.51
C PRO A 32 -13.89 -4.60 -19.73
N GLU A 33 -14.18 -4.26 -20.99
CA GLU A 33 -15.19 -3.26 -21.40
C GLU A 33 -16.57 -3.51 -20.75
N ARG A 34 -16.90 -4.79 -20.51
CA ARG A 34 -18.10 -5.19 -19.78
C ARG A 34 -17.77 -6.24 -18.72
N LEU A 35 -17.99 -5.89 -17.46
CA LEU A 35 -17.98 -6.83 -16.33
C LEU A 35 -19.42 -7.13 -15.90
N GLU A 36 -19.83 -8.40 -15.96
CA GLU A 36 -21.16 -8.79 -15.50
C GLU A 36 -21.26 -8.75 -13.97
N ARG A 37 -22.37 -8.21 -13.46
CA ARG A 37 -22.63 -8.15 -12.01
C ARG A 37 -22.51 -9.52 -11.34
N ALA A 38 -23.07 -10.57 -11.96
CA ALA A 38 -23.01 -11.93 -11.42
C ALA A 38 -21.56 -12.46 -11.30
N THR A 39 -20.65 -12.00 -12.17
CA THR A 39 -19.23 -12.36 -12.12
C THR A 39 -18.54 -11.67 -10.95
N LEU A 40 -18.78 -10.37 -10.79
CA LEU A 40 -18.24 -9.60 -9.66
C LEU A 40 -18.75 -10.15 -8.31
N GLU A 41 -20.04 -10.47 -8.20
CA GLU A 41 -20.62 -11.04 -6.98
C GLU A 41 -19.96 -12.37 -6.60
N LYS A 42 -19.75 -13.27 -7.56
CA LYS A 42 -19.05 -14.54 -7.33
C LYS A 42 -17.62 -14.33 -6.81
N LEU A 43 -16.91 -13.36 -7.35
CA LEU A 43 -15.56 -13.00 -6.90
C LEU A 43 -15.58 -12.43 -5.49
N CYS A 44 -16.47 -11.48 -5.21
CA CYS A 44 -16.63 -10.89 -3.87
C CYS A 44 -16.95 -11.95 -2.81
N VAL A 45 -17.83 -12.92 -3.12
CA VAL A 45 -18.17 -14.03 -2.20
C VAL A 45 -16.98 -14.96 -1.99
N ALA A 46 -16.27 -15.33 -3.06
CA ALA A 46 -15.11 -16.23 -2.98
C ALA A 46 -13.94 -15.59 -2.19
N LEU A 47 -13.71 -14.30 -2.40
CA LEU A 47 -12.63 -13.53 -1.76
C LEU A 47 -13.04 -12.93 -0.40
N LYS A 48 -14.34 -12.95 -0.08
CA LYS A 48 -14.93 -12.31 1.12
C LYS A 48 -14.57 -10.83 1.21
N CYS A 49 -14.73 -10.10 0.11
CA CYS A 49 -14.47 -8.67 0.00
C CYS A 49 -15.66 -7.90 -0.56
N GLN A 50 -15.61 -6.59 -0.49
CA GLN A 50 -16.56 -5.67 -1.11
C GLN A 50 -16.13 -5.31 -2.53
N PRO A 51 -17.05 -4.93 -3.42
CA PRO A 51 -16.71 -4.52 -4.79
C PRO A 51 -15.74 -3.32 -4.83
N GLY A 52 -15.83 -2.41 -3.85
CA GLY A 52 -14.88 -1.30 -3.70
C GLY A 52 -13.47 -1.74 -3.30
N ASP A 53 -13.31 -2.95 -2.75
CA ASP A 53 -11.98 -3.50 -2.45
C ASP A 53 -11.31 -4.06 -3.72
N LEU A 54 -12.08 -4.32 -4.79
CA LEU A 54 -11.58 -4.89 -6.06
C LEU A 54 -11.40 -3.85 -7.15
N MET A 55 -12.15 -2.75 -7.12
CA MET A 55 -12.20 -1.78 -8.20
C MET A 55 -12.17 -0.35 -7.66
N LEU A 56 -11.30 0.45 -8.23
CA LEU A 56 -11.21 1.88 -8.03
C LEU A 56 -11.35 2.56 -9.39
N TRP A 57 -12.09 3.66 -9.42
CA TRP A 57 -12.19 4.45 -10.65
C TRP A 57 -10.97 5.36 -10.75
N GLU A 58 -10.22 5.23 -11.83
CA GLU A 58 -9.11 6.10 -12.16
C GLU A 58 -9.48 6.95 -13.38
N PRO A 59 -9.42 8.30 -13.28
CA PRO A 59 -9.56 9.15 -14.45
C PRO A 59 -8.40 8.90 -15.43
N ASP A 60 -8.70 8.86 -16.73
CA ASP A 60 -7.70 8.75 -17.80
C ASP A 60 -6.85 10.04 -17.87
N LEU A 61 -5.86 10.13 -16.98
CA LEU A 61 -4.84 11.16 -16.97
C LEU A 61 -3.67 10.62 -17.78
N GLY A 62 -3.67 10.88 -19.10
CA GLY A 62 -2.71 10.33 -20.06
C GLY A 62 -1.31 10.08 -19.49
N THR A 63 -0.95 8.80 -19.45
CA THR A 63 0.38 8.22 -19.17
C THR A 63 1.29 9.04 -18.26
N THR A 64 1.40 8.64 -16.99
CA THR A 64 2.71 8.57 -16.33
C THR A 64 2.71 7.64 -15.12
N GLU A 65 3.58 6.62 -15.22
CA GLU A 65 4.45 6.11 -14.16
C GLU A 65 3.85 5.08 -13.18
N SER A 66 4.21 3.82 -13.46
CA SER A 66 4.50 2.73 -12.52
C SER A 66 4.31 3.04 -11.03
N PHE A 67 3.18 2.58 -10.49
CA PHE A 67 3.01 2.38 -9.05
C PHE A 67 3.70 1.06 -8.62
N SER A 68 5.03 1.13 -8.44
CA SER A 68 5.68 0.43 -7.31
C SER A 68 6.23 1.56 -6.44
N ASP A 69 5.89 1.68 -5.16
CA ASP A 69 5.45 0.64 -4.24
C ASP A 69 4.50 1.11 -3.14
N ASN A 70 4.26 2.36 -3.00
CA ASN A 70 3.66 2.99 -1.86
C ASN A 70 3.41 4.38 -2.45
N TYR A 71 2.35 5.06 -2.07
CA TYR A 71 2.72 6.26 -1.35
C TYR A 71 3.40 7.44 -2.07
N GLN A 72 3.21 7.77 -3.37
CA GLN A 72 3.48 9.12 -3.94
C GLN A 72 3.44 9.14 -5.49
N HIS A 73 2.95 10.22 -6.12
CA HIS A 73 3.82 11.18 -6.85
C HIS A 73 3.03 12.41 -7.38
N SER A 74 3.21 13.55 -6.73
CA SER A 74 3.03 14.88 -7.32
C SER A 74 4.27 15.21 -8.16
N LYS A 75 4.11 15.54 -9.44
CA LYS A 75 5.20 15.86 -10.40
C LYS A 75 5.95 17.14 -10.05
N GLU A 76 6.87 17.06 -9.10
CA GLU A 76 7.98 17.99 -8.94
C GLU A 76 9.22 17.14 -8.68
N LYS A 77 10.35 17.45 -9.33
CA LYS A 77 11.62 16.75 -9.09
C LYS A 77 12.03 16.97 -7.63
N LYS A 78 11.65 16.03 -6.75
CA LYS A 78 12.02 16.11 -5.34
C LYS A 78 13.53 15.83 -5.24
N PRO A 79 14.32 16.73 -4.65
CA PRO A 79 15.72 16.46 -4.41
C PRO A 79 15.85 15.17 -3.59
N HIS A 80 16.83 14.32 -3.92
CA HIS A 80 17.10 13.11 -3.17
C HIS A 80 17.66 13.49 -1.80
N TYR A 81 16.77 13.69 -0.83
CA TYR A 81 17.13 13.93 0.56
C TYR A 81 17.62 12.61 1.18
N SER A 82 18.73 12.66 1.91
CA SER A 82 19.09 11.61 2.85
C SER A 82 18.07 11.61 3.99
N THR A 83 17.90 10.47 4.68
CA THR A 83 17.12 10.40 5.93
C THR A 83 17.57 11.47 6.94
N ILE A 84 18.86 11.82 6.92
CA ILE A 84 19.43 12.88 7.75
C ILE A 84 18.84 14.25 7.39
N ASP A 85 18.75 14.57 6.10
CA ASP A 85 18.28 15.87 5.59
C ASP A 85 16.81 16.11 5.97
N ILE A 86 15.96 15.09 5.90
CA ILE A 86 14.54 15.18 6.33
C ILE A 86 14.44 15.54 7.81
N LEU A 87 15.24 14.87 8.64
CA LEU A 87 15.19 15.00 10.10
C LEU A 87 15.69 16.36 10.58
N ASP A 88 16.43 17.11 9.75
CA ASP A 88 16.87 18.47 10.03
C ASP A 88 15.85 19.54 9.55
N GLU A 89 14.98 19.20 8.60
CA GLU A 89 13.97 20.12 8.04
C GLU A 89 12.60 20.10 8.76
N LEU A 90 12.37 19.17 9.69
CA LEU A 90 11.08 19.08 10.39
C LEU A 90 10.82 20.31 11.28
N PRO A 91 9.59 20.86 11.28
CA PRO A 91 9.20 21.94 12.19
C PRO A 91 9.10 21.39 13.62
N GLY A 92 10.24 21.46 14.29
CA GLY A 92 10.48 20.91 15.62
C GLY A 92 11.98 20.78 15.77
N GLN A 93 12.63 21.80 16.35
CA GLN A 93 14.07 21.78 16.58
C GLN A 93 14.45 20.47 17.27
N ARG A 94 15.52 19.81 16.80
CA ARG A 94 16.04 18.60 17.46
C ARG A 94 16.30 18.94 18.94
N LEU A 95 15.64 18.22 19.84
CA LEU A 95 15.81 18.41 21.29
C LEU A 95 17.24 18.11 21.75
N PHE A 96 17.94 17.23 21.02
CA PHE A 96 19.33 16.83 21.28
C PHE A 96 20.13 16.92 19.99
N LYS A 97 21.39 17.39 20.08
CA LYS A 97 22.27 17.58 18.92
C LYS A 97 23.01 16.30 18.54
N THR A 98 23.26 15.43 19.50
CA THR A 98 23.95 14.15 19.31
C THR A 98 23.20 13.02 20.01
N PRO A 99 23.36 11.77 19.54
CA PRO A 99 22.80 10.60 20.24
C PRO A 99 23.34 10.45 21.66
N GLU A 100 24.60 10.81 21.91
CA GLU A 100 25.22 10.77 23.24
C GLU A 100 24.54 11.70 24.26
N GLU A 101 24.10 12.89 23.82
CA GLU A 101 23.39 13.85 24.67
C GLU A 101 22.02 13.30 25.10
N ALA A 102 21.33 12.61 24.18
CA ALA A 102 20.07 11.95 24.48
C ALA A 102 20.26 10.79 25.47
N ASP A 103 21.31 9.97 25.28
CA ASP A 103 21.65 8.88 26.19
C ASP A 103 21.98 9.39 27.61
N GLN A 104 22.75 10.48 27.71
CA GLN A 104 23.07 11.09 29.00
C GLN A 104 21.79 11.60 29.70
N TYR A 105 20.90 12.28 28.98
CA TYR A 105 19.63 12.76 29.54
C TYR A 105 18.76 11.60 30.06
N LEU A 106 18.67 10.50 29.31
CA LEU A 106 17.92 9.31 29.73
C LEU A 106 18.54 8.66 30.99
N GLN A 107 19.87 8.63 31.09
CA GLN A 107 20.56 8.10 32.27
C GLN A 107 20.36 8.98 33.52
N GLU A 108 20.39 10.30 33.36
CA GLU A 108 20.13 11.26 34.44
C GLU A 108 18.69 11.16 34.94
N GLU A 109 17.70 11.11 34.04
CA GLU A 109 16.30 10.93 34.42
C GLU A 109 16.08 9.58 35.12
N ARG A 110 16.69 8.50 34.61
CA ARG A 110 16.61 7.18 35.26
C ARG A 110 17.20 7.21 36.68
N SER A 111 18.34 7.87 36.85
CA SER A 111 19.01 8.01 38.15
C SER A 111 18.20 8.84 39.15
N LYS A 112 17.47 9.86 38.68
CA LYS A 112 16.56 10.67 39.53
C LYS A 112 15.37 9.88 40.06
N TRP A 113 14.97 8.79 39.40
CA TRP A 113 13.84 7.95 39.83
C TRP A 113 14.28 6.81 40.75
N GLU A 114 15.57 6.46 40.74
CA GLU A 114 16.17 5.40 41.57
C GLU A 114 16.72 5.91 42.93
N ASN A 115 16.61 7.22 43.21
CA ASN A 115 17.07 7.89 44.43
C ASN A 115 15.92 8.59 45.16
#